data_AF-A0A1I0IML0-F1
#
_entry.id   AF-A0A1I0IML0-F1
#
_cell.length_a   1.000
_cell.length_b   1.000
_cell.length_c   1.000
_cell.angle_alpha   90.00
_cell.angle_beta   90.00
_cell.angle_gamma   90.00
#
_symmetry.space_group_name_H-M   'P 1'
#
loop_
_entity.id
_entity.type
_entity.pdbx_description
1 polymer ?
#
loop_
_entity_poly.entity_id
_entity_poly.type
_entity_poly.pdbx_seq_one_letter_code
_entity_poly.pdbx_strand_id
1 'polypeptide(L)'
;MDLTVVHTADGYIVSVTAHPSDAPSAHAPLQAGELVSRVDVPEITEDLEIAKIVERMDRIVDDYRVEGAGATAHLVQKTRPSDS
;
A
#
# COMPACT_ATOMS: atom_id res chain seq x y z
N MET A 1 6.45 -1.02 11.30
CA MET A 1 6.62 -0.63 9.89
C MET A 1 5.38 0.06 9.41
N ASP A 2 5.54 1.06 8.58
CA ASP A 2 4.45 1.75 7.91
C ASP A 2 4.56 1.57 6.41
N LEU A 3 3.41 1.50 5.73
CA LEU A 3 3.38 1.54 4.28
C LEU A 3 2.98 2.92 3.80
N THR A 4 3.75 3.43 2.85
CA THR A 4 3.25 4.44 1.95
C THR A 4 2.76 3.79 0.68
N VAL A 5 1.53 4.12 0.30
CA VAL A 5 0.90 3.64 -0.92
C VAL A 5 0.63 4.82 -1.82
N VAL A 6 1.19 4.79 -3.04
CA VAL A 6 0.80 5.67 -4.14
C VAL A 6 -0.31 4.97 -4.91
N HIS A 7 -1.43 5.63 -5.09
CA HIS A 7 -2.59 5.07 -5.78
C HIS A 7 -3.32 6.11 -6.63
N THR A 8 -4.12 5.65 -7.59
CA THR A 8 -5.00 6.52 -8.36
C THR A 8 -6.22 6.96 -7.55
N ALA A 9 -7.00 7.92 -8.06
CA ALA A 9 -8.27 8.33 -7.46
C ALA A 9 -9.28 7.16 -7.29
N ASP A 10 -9.20 6.13 -8.13
CA ASP A 10 -10.05 4.94 -8.05
C ASP A 10 -9.49 3.86 -7.08
N GLY A 11 -8.37 4.15 -6.41
CA GLY A 11 -7.75 3.27 -5.42
C GLY A 11 -6.78 2.24 -6.00
N TYR A 12 -6.46 2.28 -7.30
CA TYR A 12 -5.47 1.37 -7.89
C TYR A 12 -4.07 1.71 -7.41
N ILE A 13 -3.40 0.71 -6.83
CA ILE A 13 -2.05 0.85 -6.29
C ILE A 13 -1.05 0.94 -7.44
N VAL A 14 -0.27 2.01 -7.45
CA VAL A 14 0.82 2.25 -8.41
C VAL A 14 2.15 1.83 -7.79
N SER A 15 2.37 2.16 -6.51
CA SER A 15 3.55 1.72 -5.78
C SER A 15 3.27 1.58 -4.28
N VAL A 16 4.01 0.68 -3.65
CA VAL A 16 4.02 0.48 -2.19
C VAL A 16 5.46 0.59 -1.73
N THR A 17 5.69 1.34 -0.66
CA THR A 17 6.99 1.38 -0.02
C THR A 17 6.84 1.14 1.47
N ALA A 18 7.56 0.14 1.99
CA ALA A 18 7.65 -0.13 3.42
C ALA A 18 8.75 0.72 4.06
N HIS A 19 8.47 1.27 5.22
CA HIS A 19 9.40 2.08 5.99
C HIS A 19 9.41 1.61 7.45
N PRO A 20 10.55 1.69 8.15
CA PRO A 20 10.57 1.67 9.61
C PRO A 20 9.64 2.78 10.14
N SER A 21 8.97 2.54 11.26
CA SER A 21 7.92 3.47 11.73
C SER A 21 8.44 4.86 12.11
N ASP A 22 9.74 4.97 12.40
CA ASP A 22 10.44 6.20 12.74
C ASP A 22 11.21 6.83 11.57
N ALA A 23 11.14 6.25 10.37
CA ALA A 23 11.85 6.79 9.20
C ALA A 23 11.08 7.98 8.60
N PRO A 24 11.78 9.06 8.17
CA PRO A 24 11.15 10.14 7.44
C PRO A 24 10.54 9.61 6.15
N SER A 25 9.26 9.87 5.96
CA SER A 25 8.51 9.43 4.79
C SER A 25 8.98 10.22 3.56
N ALA A 26 9.86 9.63 2.76
CA ALA A 26 10.27 10.17 1.48
C ALA A 26 9.45 9.51 0.38
N HIS A 27 8.75 10.31 -0.42
CA HIS A 27 7.97 9.82 -1.55
C HIS A 27 8.51 10.43 -2.83
N ALA A 28 8.46 9.65 -3.91
CA ALA A 28 8.74 10.17 -5.23
C ALA A 28 7.75 11.31 -5.58
N PRO A 29 8.13 12.25 -6.47
CA PRO A 29 7.19 13.24 -6.97
C PRO A 29 5.97 12.55 -7.56
N LEU A 30 4.78 12.91 -7.10
CA LEU A 30 3.53 12.36 -7.60
C LEU A 30 3.23 12.87 -9.01
N GLN A 31 2.69 11.99 -9.84
CA GLN A 31 2.14 12.34 -11.13
C GLN A 31 0.72 12.90 -10.97
N ALA A 32 0.23 13.61 -11.99
CA ALA A 32 -1.13 14.16 -11.99
C ALA A 32 -2.16 13.03 -11.88
N GLY A 33 -3.02 13.10 -10.85
CA GLY A 33 -4.04 12.08 -10.57
C GLY A 33 -3.60 10.99 -9.59
N GLU A 34 -2.34 11.00 -9.13
CA GLU A 34 -1.87 10.13 -8.06
C GLU A 34 -2.12 10.75 -6.68
N LEU A 35 -2.42 9.89 -5.72
CA LEU A 35 -2.65 10.18 -4.32
C LEU A 35 -1.66 9.37 -3.48
N VAL A 36 -1.22 9.96 -2.37
CA VAL A 36 -0.42 9.27 -1.35
C VAL A 36 -1.26 9.06 -0.11
N SER A 37 -1.23 7.83 0.37
CA SER A 37 -1.87 7.40 1.60
C SER A 37 -0.88 6.61 2.45
N ARG A 38 -0.88 6.86 3.76
CA ARG A 38 -0.17 6.01 4.72
C ARG A 38 -1.15 4.96 5.21
N VAL A 39 -0.77 3.69 5.09
CA VAL A 39 -1.60 2.57 5.53
C VAL A 39 -0.81 1.75 6.53
N ASP A 40 -1.44 1.49 7.68
CA ASP A 40 -0.92 0.55 8.65
C ASP A 40 -1.25 -0.88 8.21
N VAL A 41 -0.22 -1.72 8.12
CA VAL A 41 -0.35 -3.13 7.76
C VAL A 41 0.31 -3.95 8.86
N PRO A 42 -0.45 -4.35 9.90
CA PRO A 42 0.10 -5.00 11.09
C PRO A 42 0.77 -6.35 10.79
N GLU A 43 0.52 -6.93 9.63
CA GLU A 43 1.13 -8.17 9.16
C GLU A 43 2.55 -7.99 8.62
N ILE A 44 2.95 -6.75 8.29
CA ILE A 44 4.33 -6.42 7.90
C ILE A 44 5.02 -5.82 9.13
N THR A 45 5.81 -6.63 9.81
CA THR A 45 6.57 -6.23 10.99
C THR A 45 8.07 -6.15 10.68
N GLU A 46 8.82 -5.46 11.53
CA GLU A 46 10.28 -5.34 11.39
C GLU A 46 11.01 -6.68 11.57
N ASP A 47 10.37 -7.63 12.26
CA ASP A 47 10.89 -8.98 12.51
C ASP A 47 10.65 -9.94 11.33
N LEU A 48 9.95 -9.50 10.29
CA LEU A 48 9.66 -10.33 9.13
C LEU A 48 10.89 -10.44 8.22
N GLU A 49 11.18 -11.65 7.74
CA GLU A 49 12.24 -11.86 6.74
C GLU A 49 11.96 -11.03 5.48
N ILE A 50 13.00 -10.38 4.94
CA ILE A 50 12.88 -9.50 3.76
C ILE A 50 12.12 -10.16 2.60
N ALA A 51 12.37 -11.44 2.34
CA ALA A 51 11.67 -12.18 1.28
C ALA A 51 10.15 -12.24 1.49
N LYS A 52 9.70 -12.39 2.74
CA LYS A 52 8.27 -12.40 3.10
C LYS A 52 7.66 -11.00 3.06
N ILE A 53 8.44 -9.97 3.39
CA ILE A 53 8.02 -8.57 3.22
C ILE A 53 7.74 -8.29 1.74
N VAL A 54 8.68 -8.66 0.86
CA VAL A 54 8.54 -8.51 -0.59
C VAL A 54 7.32 -9.28 -1.12
N GLU A 55 7.18 -10.55 -0.75
CA GLU A 55 6.01 -11.35 -1.15
C GLU A 55 4.69 -10.71 -0.70
N ARG A 56 4.65 -10.15 0.52
CA ARG A 56 3.45 -9.48 1.02
C ARG A 56 3.15 -8.20 0.26
N MET A 57 4.18 -7.42 -0.07
CA MET A 57 4.04 -6.20 -0.87
C MET A 57 3.51 -6.51 -2.27
N ASP A 58 4.03 -7.55 -2.93
CA ASP A 58 3.54 -7.98 -4.24
C ASP A 58 2.05 -8.34 -4.18
N ARG A 59 1.63 -9.12 -3.17
CA ARG A 59 0.20 -9.43 -2.97
C ARG A 59 -0.65 -8.19 -2.71
N ILE A 60 -0.13 -7.18 -2.02
CA ILE A 60 -0.88 -5.94 -1.77
C ILE A 60 -1.15 -5.24 -3.11
N VAL A 61 -0.14 -5.10 -3.96
CA VAL A 61 -0.30 -4.47 -5.29
C VAL A 61 -1.32 -5.23 -6.14
N ASP A 62 -1.27 -6.57 -6.13
CA ASP A 62 -2.09 -7.41 -7.00
C ASP A 62 -3.53 -7.58 -6.49
N ASP A 63 -3.71 -7.82 -5.20
CA ASP A 63 -5.00 -8.23 -4.64
C ASP A 63 -5.74 -7.11 -3.90
N TYR A 64 -5.12 -5.96 -3.63
CA TYR A 64 -5.73 -4.88 -2.83
C TYR A 64 -5.84 -3.55 -3.57
N ARG A 65 -6.84 -2.76 -3.20
CA ARG A 65 -7.00 -1.36 -3.55
C ARG A 65 -7.02 -0.50 -2.30
N VAL A 66 -6.72 0.79 -2.43
CA VAL A 66 -6.88 1.75 -1.35
C VAL A 66 -8.30 2.31 -1.37
N GLU A 67 -8.99 2.27 -0.24
CA GLU A 67 -10.22 3.06 -0.01
C GLU A 67 -9.98 4.12 1.05
N GLY A 68 -10.60 5.28 0.86
CA GLY A 68 -10.37 6.47 1.68
C GLY A 68 -9.26 7.36 1.12
N ALA A 69 -9.06 8.51 1.75
CA ALA A 69 -8.04 9.48 1.36
C ALA A 69 -7.37 10.07 2.62
N GLY A 70 -6.07 10.32 2.53
CA GLY A 70 -5.31 10.93 3.62
C GLY A 70 -5.20 10.00 4.84
N ALA A 71 -5.63 10.47 6.01
CA ALA A 71 -5.41 9.77 7.29
C ALA A 71 -6.33 8.56 7.54
N THR A 72 -7.34 8.32 6.71
CA THR A 72 -8.33 7.23 6.89
C THR A 72 -8.24 6.15 5.81
N ALA A 73 -7.16 6.16 5.03
CA ALA A 73 -6.94 5.20 3.97
C ALA A 73 -6.70 3.79 4.52
N HIS A 74 -7.34 2.79 3.91
CA HIS A 74 -7.18 1.39 4.26
C HIS A 74 -7.14 0.51 3.02
N LEU A 75 -6.43 -0.62 3.11
CA LEU A 75 -6.38 -1.61 2.06
C LEU A 75 -7.65 -2.47 2.09
N VAL A 76 -8.25 -2.65 0.92
CA VAL A 76 -9.46 -3.46 0.75
C VAL A 76 -9.20 -4.44 -0.38
N GLN A 77 -9.58 -5.70 -0.19
CA GLN A 77 -9.39 -6.70 -1.24
C GLN A 77 -10.19 -6.28 -2.48
N LYS A 78 -9.53 -6.33 -3.64
CA LYS A 78 -10.20 -6.25 -4.92
C LYS A 78 -11.17 -7.42 -4.96
N THR A 79 -12.45 -7.13 -5.14
CA THR A 79 -13.42 -8.16 -5.51
C THR A 79 -12.95 -8.71 -6.85
N ARG A 80 -12.37 -9.91 -6.86
CA ARG A 80 -12.24 -10.65 -8.11
C ARG A 80 -13.66 -10.78 -8.66
N PRO A 81 -13.93 -10.39 -9.92
CA PRO A 81 -15.19 -10.79 -10.52
C PRO A 81 -15.24 -12.30 -10.36
N SER A 82 -16.20 -12.79 -9.57
CA SER A 82 -16.46 -14.21 -9.45
C SER A 82 -16.60 -14.71 -10.89
N ASP A 83 -15.70 -15.60 -11.32
CA ASP A 83 -15.82 -16.32 -12.59
C ASP A 83 -17.27 -16.80 -12.66
N SER A 84 -18.05 -16.18 -13.56
CA SER A 84 -19.47 -16.43 -13.79
C SER A 84 -19.64 -17.35 -14.98
#